data_AF-A0A2H0V987-F1
#
_entry.id   AF-A0A2H0V987-F1
#
_cell.length_a   1.000
_cell.length_b   1.000
_cell.length_c   1.000
_cell.angle_alpha   90.00
_cell.angle_beta   90.00
_cell.angle_gamma   90.00
#
_symmetry.space_group_name_H-M   'P 1'
#
loop_
_entity.id
_entity.type
_entity.pdbx_description
1 polymer ?
#
loop_
_entity_poly.entity_id
_entity_poly.type
_entity_poly.pdbx_seq_one_letter_code
_entity_poly.pdbx_strand_id
1 'polypeptide(L)' 'VVHELLHLIEKKHSDKFVALMAKYIPKWKGIKEELNSFILSYEEWKY' A
#
# COMPACT_ATOMS: atom_id res chain seq x y z
N VAL A 1 -1.12 -6.72 -6.16
CA VAL A 1 -0.75 -8.07 -5.65
C VAL A 1 0.11 -8.01 -4.40
N VAL A 2 1.32 -7.44 -4.42
CA VAL A 2 2.18 -7.38 -3.21
C VAL A 2 1.45 -6.73 -2.02
N HIS A 3 0.73 -5.63 -2.25
CA HIS A 3 -0.16 -4.99 -1.26
C HIS A 3 -1.11 -6.00 -0.58
N GLU A 4 -1.88 -6.72 -1.39
CA GLU A 4 -2.81 -7.76 -0.91
C GLU A 4 -2.11 -8.90 -0.16
N LEU A 5 -0.91 -9.30 -0.61
CA LEU A 5 -0.14 -10.33 0.08
C LEU A 5 0.37 -9.83 1.44
N LEU A 6 0.73 -8.55 1.55
CA LEU A 6 1.12 -7.96 2.82
C LEU A 6 -0.07 -7.87 3.79
N HIS A 7 -1.31 -7.74 3.29
CA HIS A 7 -2.51 -7.81 4.13
C HIS A 7 -2.71 -9.15 4.84
N LEU A 8 -2.12 -10.24 4.32
CA LEU A 8 -2.10 -11.53 5.02
C LEU A 8 -1.18 -11.52 6.26
N ILE A 9 -0.19 -10.63 6.30
CA ILE A 9 0.77 -10.49 7.41
C ILE A 9 0.33 -9.39 8.38
N GLU A 10 -0.17 -8.28 7.85
CA GLU A 10 -0.60 -7.11 8.60
C GLU A 10 -1.86 -6.52 7.96
N LYS A 11 -2.98 -6.60 8.67
CA LYS A 11 -4.31 -6.27 8.11
C LYS A 11 -4.50 -4.76 7.92
N LYS A 12 -3.83 -3.95 8.73
CA LYS A 12 -3.95 -2.48 8.67
C LYS A 12 -2.76 -1.88 7.95
N HIS A 13 -2.91 -0.64 7.50
CA HIS A 13 -1.79 0.13 6.96
C HIS A 13 -0.90 0.71 8.07
N SER A 14 -0.59 -0.10 9.10
CA SER A 14 0.21 0.29 10.26
C SER A 14 1.68 0.54 9.88
N ASP A 15 2.47 1.09 10.80
CA ASP A 15 3.91 1.35 10.57
C ASP A 15 4.67 0.10 10.08
N LYS A 16 4.28 -1.08 10.58
CA LYS A 16 4.84 -2.36 10.13
C LYS A 16 4.50 -2.66 8.67
N PHE A 17 3.26 -2.43 8.25
CA PHE A 17 2.84 -2.58 6.86
C PHE A 17 3.62 -1.61 5.95
N VAL A 18 3.72 -0.36 6.37
CA VAL A 18 4.46 0.68 5.62
C VAL A 18 5.93 0.32 5.45
N ALA A 19 6.57 -0.22 6.50
CA ALA A 19 7.95 -0.69 6.43
C ALA A 19 8.11 -1.86 5.46
N LEU A 20 7.17 -2.79 5.42
CA LEU A 20 7.17 -3.91 4.47
C LEU A 20 6.96 -3.44 3.02
N MET A 21 6.05 -2.48 2.80
CA MET A 21 5.87 -1.84 1.50
C MET A 21 7.15 -1.16 1.03
N ALA A 22 7.83 -0.41 1.90
CA ALA A 22 9.11 0.23 1.59
C ALA A 22 10.22 -0.78 1.24
N LYS A 23 10.22 -1.95 1.90
CA LYS A 23 11.18 -3.02 1.65
C LYS A 23 10.98 -3.71 0.30
N TYR A 24 9.73 -4.08 -0.03
CA TYR A 24 9.44 -4.91 -1.22
C TYR A 24 9.04 -4.09 -2.45
N ILE A 25 8.54 -2.88 -2.26
CA ILE A 25 8.19 -1.94 -3.34
C ILE A 25 8.74 -0.55 -2.96
N PRO A 26 10.03 -0.27 -3.14
CA PRO A 26 10.64 1.00 -2.69
C PRO A 26 9.98 2.28 -3.22
N LYS A 27 9.31 2.22 -4.38
CA LYS A 27 8.60 3.33 -5.01
C LYS A 27 7.08 3.32 -4.76
N TRP A 28 6.59 2.57 -3.78
CA TRP A 28 5.15 2.34 -3.56
C TRP A 28 4.33 3.62 -3.39
N LYS A 29 4.92 4.69 -2.83
CA LYS A 29 4.22 5.97 -2.65
C LYS A 29 3.81 6.59 -3.99
N GLY A 30 4.73 6.66 -4.96
CA GLY A 30 4.42 7.20 -6.29
C GLY A 30 3.44 6.32 -7.06
N ILE A 31 3.56 4.99 -6.93
CA ILE A 31 2.60 4.05 -7.51
C ILE A 31 1.20 4.25 -6.89
N LYS A 32 1.12 4.44 -5.56
CA LYS A 32 -0.15 4.71 -4.87
C LYS A 32 -0.76 6.03 -5.34
N GLU A 33 0.03 7.09 -5.47
CA GLU A 33 -0.43 8.40 -5.96
C GLU A 33 -0.98 8.30 -7.38
N GLU A 34 -0.25 7.61 -8.28
CA GLU A 34 -0.70 7.34 -9.65
C GLU A 34 -2.00 6.54 -9.65
N LEU A 35 -2.09 5.47 -8.86
CA LEU A 35 -3.31 4.67 -8.74
C LEU A 35 -4.50 5.50 -8.22
N ASN A 36 -4.28 6.29 -7.17
CA ASN A 36 -5.32 7.13 -6.58
C ASN A 36 -5.77 8.27 -7.53
N SER A 37 -5.00 8.58 -8.58
CA SER A 37 -5.43 9.53 -9.61
C SER A 37 -6.52 8.95 -10.53
N PHE A 38 -6.64 7.63 -10.61
CA PHE A 38 -7.74 6.97 -11.31
C PHE A 38 -8.96 6.85 -10.39
N ILE A 39 -10.10 7.40 -10.83
CA ILE A 39 -11.37 7.43 -10.07
C ILE A 39 -11.79 6.04 -9.58
N LEU A 40 -11.51 4.98 -10.35
CA LEU A 40 -11.88 3.59 -10.02
C LEU A 40 -10.89 2.89 -9.08
N SER A 41 -9.77 3.51 -8.75
CA SER A 41 -8.64 2.87 -8.05
C SER A 41 -8.28 3.56 -6.73
N TYR A 42 -9.12 4.52 -6.29
CA TYR A 42 -8.91 5.25 -5.05
C TYR A 42 -9.03 4.33 -3.83
N GLU A 43 -7.98 4.31 -3.00
CA GLU A 43 -7.97 3.60 -1.71
C GLU A 43 -7.52 4.53 -0.57
N GLU A 44 -8.30 4.55 0.50
CA GLU A 44 -7.96 5.23 1.76
C GLU A 44 -7.27 4.27 2.74
N TRP A 45 -6.10 4.65 3.23
CA TRP A 45 -5.35 3.85 4.20
C TRP A 45 -5.83 4.14 5.63
N LYS A 46 -6.38 3.12 6.29
CA LYS A 46 -6.70 3.15 7.72
C LYS A 46 -5.53 2.61 8.54
N TYR A 47 -5.00 3.45 9.43
CA TYR A 47 -3.89 3.15 10.35
C TYR A 47 -4.36 2.36 11.58
#